data_AF-A0A2P4XRC3-F1
#
_entry.id   AF-A0A2P4XRC3-F1
#
_cell.length_a   1.000
_cell.length_b   1.000
_cell.length_c   1.000
_cell.angle_alpha   90.00
_cell.angle_beta   90.00
_cell.angle_gamma   90.00
#
_symmetry.space_group_name_H-M   'P 1'
#
loop_
_entity.id
_entity.type
_entity.pdbx_description
1 polymer ?
#
loop_
_entity_poly.entity_id
_entity_poly.type
_entity_poly.pdbx_seq_one_letter_code
_entity_poly.pdbx_strand_id
1 'polypeptide(L)'
;MHGYFYDDSCVYLVLEYAPYGELYKELAREKRFTDAVAAHYVAQVVEALKYCHSSNVIHRDIKPENLLLGYNKTIKLADFGWSVLAPMPYNFRKTFCGTPDYLSPEMVTGGPYDYRTDLWSLGVLTYELLVGSTPFYCENQMEMYKRIELADYQFPPAPLVSEDAKNFITGLLSRRPSDRMSLADAAKHPWILNRQPK
;
A
#
# COMPACT_ATOMS: atom_id res chain seq x y z
N MET A 1 -3.55 3.12 19.92
CA MET A 1 -4.94 3.40 20.33
C MET A 1 -4.91 3.74 21.81
N HIS A 2 -5.39 4.92 22.19
CA HIS A 2 -5.35 5.38 23.59
C HIS A 2 -6.61 4.99 24.37
N GLY A 3 -7.73 4.73 23.68
CA GLY A 3 -8.97 4.25 24.28
C GLY A 3 -10.12 4.29 23.27
N TYR A 4 -11.31 3.93 23.73
CA TYR A 4 -12.57 4.15 23.02
C TYR A 4 -13.69 4.41 24.02
N PHE A 5 -14.74 5.08 23.58
CA PHE A 5 -16.00 5.24 24.31
C PHE A 5 -17.15 5.24 23.32
N TYR A 6 -18.39 5.14 23.79
CA TYR A 6 -19.56 5.10 22.92
C TYR A 6 -20.76 5.73 23.62
N ASP A 7 -21.72 6.17 22.83
CA ASP A 7 -23.07 6.48 23.26
C ASP A 7 -24.08 5.61 22.50
N ASP A 8 -25.38 5.90 22.63
CA ASP A 8 -26.44 5.11 22.00
C ASP A 8 -26.41 5.14 20.46
N SER A 9 -25.66 6.07 19.86
CA SER A 9 -25.65 6.33 18.41
C SER A 9 -24.26 6.22 17.77
N CYS A 10 -23.17 6.35 18.53
CA CYS A 10 -21.82 6.50 18.01
C CYS A 10 -20.79 5.73 18.83
N VAL A 11 -19.77 5.19 18.14
CA VAL A 11 -18.55 4.68 18.75
C VAL A 11 -17.42 5.67 18.45
N TYR A 12 -16.73 6.10 19.50
CA TYR A 12 -15.63 7.06 19.45
C TYR A 12 -14.31 6.36 19.73
N LEU A 13 -13.38 6.41 18.78
CA LEU A 13 -12.03 5.85 18.91
C LEU A 13 -11.03 6.96 19.23
N VAL A 14 -10.32 6.86 20.35
CA VAL A 14 -9.28 7.82 20.75
C VAL A 14 -7.93 7.33 20.23
N LEU A 15 -7.43 8.02 19.20
CA LEU A 15 -6.20 7.67 18.48
C LEU A 15 -5.13 8.76 18.68
N GLU A 16 -3.89 8.40 18.35
CA GLU A 16 -2.79 9.36 18.35
C GLU A 16 -3.02 10.40 17.24
N TYR A 17 -2.73 11.67 17.52
CA TYR A 17 -2.89 12.75 16.56
C TYR A 17 -1.75 12.76 15.52
N ALA A 18 -2.12 12.82 14.24
CA ALA A 18 -1.20 12.97 13.11
C ALA A 18 -1.32 14.41 12.54
N PRO A 19 -0.41 15.34 12.90
CA PRO A 19 -0.57 16.77 12.64
C PRO A 19 -0.55 17.16 11.17
N TYR A 20 0.05 16.35 10.29
CA TYR A 20 0.17 16.67 8.87
C TYR A 20 -0.92 16.02 8.01
N GLY A 21 -1.86 15.30 8.63
CA GLY A 21 -2.98 14.67 7.93
C GLY A 21 -2.56 13.54 7.00
N GLU A 22 -3.32 13.33 5.94
CA GLU A 22 -3.11 12.24 4.97
C GLU A 22 -1.90 12.50 4.07
N LEU A 23 -1.11 11.47 3.79
CA LEU A 23 -0.04 11.48 2.80
C LEU A 23 -0.59 11.86 1.41
N TYR A 24 -1.83 11.48 1.10
CA TYR A 24 -2.53 11.89 -0.12
C TYR A 24 -2.50 13.41 -0.35
N LYS A 25 -2.76 14.21 0.69
CA LYS A 25 -2.76 15.68 0.57
C LYS A 25 -1.37 16.22 0.25
N GLU A 26 -0.34 15.59 0.80
CA GLU A 26 1.05 15.93 0.51
C GLU A 26 1.41 15.54 -0.93
N LEU A 27 1.05 14.33 -1.36
CA LEU A 27 1.26 13.86 -2.73
C LEU A 27 0.54 14.73 -3.75
N ALA A 28 -0.72 15.11 -3.51
CA ALA A 28 -1.50 15.97 -4.40
C ALA A 28 -0.87 17.36 -4.59
N ARG A 29 -0.19 17.87 -3.55
CA ARG A 29 0.57 19.13 -3.60
C ARG A 29 1.87 18.99 -4.38
N GLU A 30 2.68 17.99 -4.05
CA GLU A 30 4.00 17.76 -4.69
C GLU A 30 3.87 17.14 -6.10
N LYS A 31 2.69 16.63 -6.46
CA LYS A 31 2.36 15.82 -7.65
C LYS A 31 3.01 14.45 -7.68
N ARG A 32 4.26 14.37 -7.22
CA ARG A 32 5.03 13.15 -7.04
C ARG A 32 6.17 13.42 -6.06
N PHE A 33 6.73 12.37 -5.51
CA PHE A 33 7.91 12.44 -4.66
C PHE A 33 9.18 12.10 -5.43
N THR A 34 10.31 12.57 -4.91
CA THR A 34 11.62 12.06 -5.30
C THR A 34 11.80 10.65 -4.75
N ASP A 35 12.70 9.87 -5.33
CA ASP A 35 12.98 8.54 -4.82
C ASP A 35 13.38 8.52 -3.34
N ALA A 36 14.10 9.53 -2.84
CA ALA A 36 14.49 9.60 -1.44
C ALA A 36 13.29 9.74 -0.50
N VAL A 37 12.36 10.65 -0.85
CA VAL A 37 11.15 10.87 -0.05
C VAL A 37 10.22 9.66 -0.14
N ALA A 38 10.01 9.12 -1.34
CA ALA A 38 9.18 7.93 -1.55
C ALA A 38 9.75 6.71 -0.81
N ALA A 39 11.06 6.44 -0.93
CA ALA A 39 11.70 5.33 -0.23
C ALA A 39 11.60 5.47 1.30
N HIS A 40 11.73 6.69 1.83
CA HIS A 40 11.56 6.96 3.26
C HIS A 40 10.15 6.61 3.76
N TYR A 41 9.09 6.99 3.02
CA TYR A 41 7.72 6.63 3.38
C TYR A 41 7.46 5.13 3.20
N VAL A 42 7.87 4.55 2.07
CA VAL A 42 7.67 3.13 1.77
C VAL A 42 8.38 2.24 2.79
N ALA A 43 9.58 2.60 3.24
CA ALA A 43 10.29 1.86 4.29
C ALA A 43 9.48 1.75 5.59
N GLN A 44 8.81 2.84 5.98
CA GLN A 44 7.96 2.85 7.18
C GLN A 44 6.69 2.03 6.98
N VAL A 45 6.09 2.07 5.78
CA VAL A 45 4.93 1.23 5.43
C VAL A 45 5.31 -0.26 5.46
N VAL A 46 6.48 -0.63 4.93
CA VAL A 46 7.01 -2.01 4.98
C VAL A 46 7.10 -2.48 6.43
N GLU A 47 7.66 -1.67 7.33
CA GLU A 47 7.78 -2.06 8.75
C GLU A 47 6.42 -2.18 9.43
N ALA A 48 5.50 -1.26 9.16
CA ALA A 48 4.14 -1.32 9.70
C ALA A 48 3.38 -2.56 9.20
N LEU A 49 3.50 -2.90 7.91
CA LEU A 49 2.89 -4.10 7.35
C LEU A 49 3.49 -5.39 7.93
N LYS A 50 4.82 -5.45 8.14
CA LYS A 50 5.46 -6.58 8.83
C LYS A 50 4.86 -6.80 10.20
N TYR A 51 4.67 -5.73 10.97
CA TYR A 51 4.04 -5.80 12.27
C TYR A 51 2.60 -6.32 12.19
N CYS A 52 1.77 -5.76 11.30
CA CYS A 52 0.41 -6.22 11.07
C CYS A 52 0.35 -7.72 10.73
N HIS A 53 1.16 -8.15 9.75
CA HIS A 53 1.18 -9.54 9.29
C HIS A 53 1.67 -10.50 10.37
N SER A 54 2.65 -10.09 11.19
CA SER A 54 3.10 -10.88 12.35
C SER A 54 2.00 -11.07 13.41
N SER A 55 1.05 -10.13 13.46
CA SER A 55 -0.14 -10.18 14.31
C SER A 55 -1.35 -10.83 13.63
N ASN A 56 -1.14 -11.47 12.47
CA ASN A 56 -2.19 -12.04 11.61
C ASN A 56 -3.25 -11.04 11.14
N VAL A 57 -2.90 -9.75 11.03
CA VAL A 57 -3.78 -8.70 10.51
C VAL A 57 -3.41 -8.41 9.06
N ILE A 58 -4.38 -8.51 8.15
CA ILE A 58 -4.24 -8.07 6.75
C ILE A 58 -4.96 -6.73 6.62
N HIS A 59 -4.30 -5.71 6.06
CA HIS A 59 -4.84 -4.36 6.01
C HIS A 59 -5.90 -4.19 4.92
N ARG A 60 -5.60 -4.65 3.69
CA ARG A 60 -6.47 -4.67 2.49
C ARG A 60 -6.87 -3.31 1.89
N ASP A 61 -6.36 -2.20 2.38
CA ASP A 61 -6.65 -0.86 1.84
C ASP A 61 -5.46 0.08 2.04
N ILE A 62 -4.26 -0.40 1.67
CA ILE A 62 -3.04 0.43 1.70
C ILE A 62 -3.08 1.39 0.52
N LYS A 63 -3.18 2.69 0.82
CA LYS A 63 -3.25 3.79 -0.14
C LYS A 63 -2.90 5.12 0.56
N PRO A 64 -2.48 6.19 -0.16
CA PRO A 64 -2.08 7.46 0.44
C PRO A 64 -3.09 8.08 1.41
N GLU A 65 -4.39 7.86 1.19
CA GLU A 65 -5.49 8.35 2.03
C GLU A 65 -5.53 7.66 3.41
N ASN A 66 -5.07 6.41 3.48
CA ASN A 66 -5.01 5.63 4.72
C ASN A 66 -3.63 5.69 5.39
N LEU A 67 -2.73 6.56 4.90
CA LEU A 67 -1.43 6.83 5.49
C LEU A 67 -1.44 8.22 6.09
N LEU A 68 -1.38 8.32 7.41
CA LEU A 68 -1.31 9.60 8.11
C LEU A 68 0.14 9.97 8.43
N LEU A 69 0.43 11.27 8.37
CA LEU A 69 1.75 11.84 8.66
C LEU A 69 1.79 12.42 10.08
N GLY A 70 2.55 11.73 10.93
CA GLY A 70 2.92 12.14 12.28
C GLY A 70 4.00 13.23 12.31
N TYR A 71 4.42 13.61 13.53
CA TYR A 71 5.62 14.43 13.70
C TYR A 71 6.84 13.78 13.03
N ASN A 72 7.81 14.60 12.59
CA ASN A 72 9.01 14.13 11.89
C ASN A 72 8.72 13.27 10.64
N LYS A 73 7.58 13.48 9.97
CA LYS A 73 7.18 12.75 8.75
C LYS A 73 7.07 11.23 8.97
N THR A 74 6.73 10.81 10.19
CA THR A 74 6.51 9.39 10.50
C THR A 74 5.18 8.92 9.91
N ILE A 75 5.17 7.81 9.21
CA ILE A 75 3.94 7.19 8.69
C ILE A 75 3.19 6.49 9.82
N LYS A 76 1.87 6.69 9.84
CA LYS A 76 0.92 5.95 10.67
C LYS A 76 -0.14 5.33 9.77
N LEU A 77 -0.23 4.00 9.77
CA LEU A 77 -1.33 3.31 9.10
C LEU A 77 -2.63 3.69 9.82
N ALA A 78 -3.63 4.08 9.03
CA ALA A 78 -4.97 4.42 9.47
C ALA A 78 -6.00 3.58 8.73
N ASP A 79 -7.24 3.64 9.22
CA ASP A 79 -8.40 2.93 8.67
C ASP A 79 -8.23 1.41 8.54
N PHE A 80 -8.38 0.75 9.69
CA PHE A 80 -8.49 -0.70 9.78
C PHE A 80 -9.93 -1.19 9.56
N GLY A 81 -10.85 -0.36 9.04
CA GLY A 81 -12.25 -0.74 8.80
C GLY A 81 -12.41 -1.88 7.80
N TRP A 82 -11.46 -2.00 6.87
CA TRP A 82 -11.34 -3.14 5.96
C TRP A 82 -10.32 -4.17 6.43
N SER A 83 -9.70 -4.01 7.59
CA SER A 83 -8.75 -5.02 8.07
C SER A 83 -9.45 -6.28 8.55
N VAL A 84 -8.70 -7.37 8.59
CA VAL A 84 -9.21 -8.69 8.96
C VAL A 84 -8.15 -9.47 9.71
N LEU A 85 -8.56 -10.08 10.83
CA LEU A 85 -7.76 -11.08 11.52
C LEU A 85 -7.81 -12.38 10.70
N ALA A 86 -6.66 -12.85 10.22
CA ALA A 86 -6.53 -13.99 9.34
C ALA A 86 -5.60 -15.06 9.96
N PRO A 87 -6.00 -15.64 11.13
CA PRO A 87 -5.18 -16.63 11.80
C PRO A 87 -5.13 -17.92 10.98
N MET A 88 -4.01 -18.64 11.05
CA MET A 88 -3.92 -19.98 10.48
C MET A 88 -4.93 -20.93 11.17
N PRO A 89 -5.64 -21.81 10.44
CA PRO A 89 -5.49 -22.13 9.01
C PRO A 89 -6.40 -21.31 8.06
N TYR A 90 -7.13 -20.31 8.57
CA TYR A 90 -8.15 -19.55 7.82
C TYR A 90 -7.61 -18.22 7.26
N ASN A 91 -6.45 -18.27 6.62
CA ASN A 91 -5.77 -17.07 6.11
C ASN A 91 -6.28 -16.60 4.72
N PHE A 92 -7.22 -17.33 4.10
CA PHE A 92 -7.79 -17.00 2.79
C PHE A 92 -9.14 -16.30 2.88
N ARG A 93 -9.36 -15.27 2.05
CA ARG A 93 -10.59 -14.46 2.01
C ARG A 93 -11.17 -14.36 0.59
N LYS A 94 -12.47 -14.11 0.48
CA LYS A 94 -13.23 -13.94 -0.78
C LYS A 94 -14.01 -12.62 -0.89
N THR A 95 -13.97 -11.78 0.14
CA THR A 95 -14.73 -10.52 0.19
C THR A 95 -14.11 -9.49 -0.75
N PHE A 96 -14.92 -8.90 -1.63
CA PHE A 96 -14.53 -7.81 -2.53
C PHE A 96 -14.61 -6.47 -1.77
N CYS A 97 -13.47 -5.83 -1.51
CA CYS A 97 -13.36 -4.57 -0.79
C CYS A 97 -12.02 -3.88 -1.11
N GLY A 98 -11.94 -2.56 -0.92
CA GLY A 98 -10.75 -1.75 -1.21
C GLY A 98 -10.98 -0.74 -2.33
N THR A 99 -9.97 0.08 -2.60
CA THR A 99 -10.01 1.07 -3.70
C THR A 99 -9.69 0.37 -5.02
N PRO A 100 -10.50 0.54 -6.10
CA PRO A 100 -10.36 -0.23 -7.34
C PRO A 100 -8.93 -0.29 -7.92
N ASP A 101 -8.21 0.83 -7.91
CA ASP A 101 -6.83 0.93 -8.42
C ASP A 101 -5.79 0.13 -7.63
N TYR A 102 -6.12 -0.24 -6.39
CA TYR A 102 -5.24 -0.94 -5.45
C TYR A 102 -5.54 -2.42 -5.32
N LEU A 103 -6.62 -2.91 -5.94
CA LEU A 103 -7.01 -4.30 -5.89
C LEU A 103 -5.97 -5.19 -6.58
N SER A 104 -5.68 -6.34 -5.97
CA SER A 104 -4.80 -7.35 -6.53
C SER A 104 -5.50 -8.21 -7.60
N PRO A 105 -4.75 -8.88 -8.50
CA PRO A 105 -5.29 -9.76 -9.54
C PRO A 105 -6.27 -10.82 -9.00
N GLU A 106 -5.93 -11.43 -7.87
CA GLU A 106 -6.77 -12.45 -7.22
C GLU A 106 -8.05 -11.84 -6.62
N MET A 107 -8.04 -10.59 -6.19
CA MET A 107 -9.25 -9.92 -5.68
C MET A 107 -10.20 -9.54 -6.82
N VAL A 108 -9.67 -9.00 -7.94
CA VAL A 108 -10.52 -8.63 -9.10
C VAL A 108 -11.13 -9.85 -9.80
N THR A 109 -10.45 -11.00 -9.76
CA THR A 109 -10.96 -12.26 -10.31
C THR A 109 -11.86 -13.04 -9.33
N GLY A 110 -12.09 -12.52 -8.12
CA GLY A 110 -12.89 -13.19 -7.09
C GLY A 110 -12.23 -14.45 -6.48
N GLY A 111 -10.93 -14.61 -6.67
CA GLY A 111 -10.13 -15.68 -6.12
C GLY A 111 -9.87 -15.52 -4.61
N PRO A 112 -9.43 -16.59 -3.93
CA PRO A 112 -8.97 -16.50 -2.56
C PRO A 112 -7.68 -15.68 -2.48
N TYR A 113 -7.58 -14.80 -1.49
CA TYR A 113 -6.38 -13.99 -1.24
C TYR A 113 -5.94 -14.06 0.21
N ASP A 114 -4.65 -13.78 0.45
CA ASP A 114 -4.00 -13.74 1.77
C ASP A 114 -3.29 -12.38 1.97
N TYR A 115 -2.35 -12.33 2.93
CA TYR A 115 -1.57 -11.12 3.25
C TYR A 115 -0.80 -10.54 2.05
N ARG A 116 -0.57 -11.34 0.99
CA ARG A 116 0.12 -10.91 -0.23
C ARG A 116 -0.63 -9.86 -1.04
N THR A 117 -1.91 -9.63 -0.75
CA THR A 117 -2.64 -8.49 -1.32
C THR A 117 -2.08 -7.14 -0.84
N ASP A 118 -1.59 -7.07 0.40
CA ASP A 118 -0.96 -5.85 0.91
C ASP A 118 0.38 -5.57 0.22
N LEU A 119 1.09 -6.62 -0.21
CA LEU A 119 2.34 -6.49 -0.98
C LEU A 119 2.07 -5.93 -2.39
N TRP A 120 0.97 -6.33 -3.02
CA TRP A 120 0.52 -5.72 -4.28
C TRP A 120 0.18 -4.24 -4.07
N SER A 121 -0.63 -3.93 -3.05
CA SER A 121 -1.03 -2.56 -2.72
C SER A 121 0.17 -1.67 -2.40
N LEU A 122 1.22 -2.21 -1.76
CA LEU A 122 2.49 -1.53 -1.55
C LEU A 122 3.21 -1.19 -2.87
N GLY A 123 3.14 -2.08 -3.87
CA GLY A 123 3.67 -1.85 -5.21
C GLY A 123 2.92 -0.73 -5.94
N VAL A 124 1.58 -0.75 -5.88
CA VAL A 124 0.71 0.30 -6.43
C VAL A 124 1.01 1.65 -5.77
N LEU A 125 1.06 1.68 -4.43
CA LEU A 125 1.42 2.86 -3.65
C LEU A 125 2.79 3.40 -4.09
N THR A 126 3.81 2.55 -4.15
CA THR A 126 5.18 2.98 -4.50
C THR A 126 5.24 3.58 -5.90
N TYR A 127 4.52 2.99 -6.85
CA TYR A 127 4.37 3.56 -8.20
C TYR A 127 3.70 4.94 -8.14
N GLU A 128 2.57 5.07 -7.45
CA GLU A 128 1.84 6.34 -7.34
C GLU A 128 2.69 7.43 -6.69
N LEU A 129 3.45 7.11 -5.64
CA LEU A 129 4.34 8.06 -4.98
C LEU A 129 5.40 8.63 -5.95
N LEU A 130 5.89 7.84 -6.89
CA LEU A 130 6.97 8.23 -7.82
C LEU A 130 6.44 8.88 -9.12
N VAL A 131 5.29 8.41 -9.60
CA VAL A 131 4.73 8.81 -10.89
C VAL A 131 3.65 9.87 -10.74
N GLY A 132 2.92 9.87 -9.63
CA GLY A 132 1.80 10.77 -9.34
C GLY A 132 0.42 10.24 -9.76
N SER A 133 0.36 9.04 -10.32
CA SER A 133 -0.86 8.33 -10.69
C SER A 133 -0.67 6.82 -10.50
N THR A 134 -1.75 6.07 -10.34
CA THR A 134 -1.69 4.60 -10.19
C THR A 134 -1.31 3.92 -11.51
N PRO A 135 -0.65 2.73 -11.46
CA PRO A 135 -0.12 2.05 -12.65
C PRO A 135 -1.18 1.51 -13.62
N PHE A 136 -2.39 1.22 -13.12
CA PHE A 136 -3.43 0.56 -13.90
C PHE A 136 -4.56 1.49 -14.33
N TYR A 137 -4.55 2.75 -13.89
CA TYR A 137 -5.64 3.69 -14.13
C TYR A 137 -6.01 3.81 -15.61
N CYS A 138 -7.30 3.73 -15.87
CA CYS A 138 -7.92 4.17 -17.12
C CYS A 138 -9.40 4.52 -16.87
N GLU A 139 -10.00 5.26 -17.79
CA GLU A 139 -11.39 5.73 -17.65
C GLU A 139 -12.41 4.58 -17.59
N ASN A 140 -12.12 3.46 -18.25
CA ASN A 140 -13.01 2.31 -18.28
C ASN A 140 -12.62 1.31 -17.16
N GLN A 141 -13.50 1.15 -16.16
CA GLN A 141 -13.25 0.25 -15.03
C GLN A 141 -13.03 -1.21 -15.44
N MET A 142 -13.71 -1.73 -16.47
CA MET A 142 -13.49 -3.11 -16.93
C MET A 142 -12.10 -3.27 -17.53
N GLU A 143 -11.62 -2.27 -18.26
CA GLU A 143 -10.28 -2.28 -18.84
C GLU A 143 -9.22 -2.15 -17.73
N MET A 144 -9.46 -1.34 -16.71
CA MET A 144 -8.59 -1.25 -15.54
C MET A 144 -8.49 -2.60 -14.82
N TYR A 145 -9.61 -3.29 -14.59
CA TYR A 145 -9.60 -4.63 -14.00
C TYR A 145 -8.87 -5.65 -14.86
N LYS A 146 -9.01 -5.58 -16.19
CA LYS A 146 -8.25 -6.43 -17.11
C LYS A 146 -6.75 -6.15 -17.04
N ARG A 147 -6.34 -4.89 -16.94
CA ARG A 147 -4.93 -4.51 -16.74
C ARG A 147 -4.40 -5.03 -15.42
N ILE A 148 -5.16 -4.90 -14.34
CA ILE A 148 -4.81 -5.47 -13.03
C ILE A 148 -4.65 -7.00 -13.15
N GLU A 149 -5.63 -7.70 -13.73
CA GLU A 149 -5.61 -9.15 -13.88
C GLU A 149 -4.36 -9.65 -14.65
N LEU A 150 -3.96 -8.90 -15.68
CA LEU A 150 -2.81 -9.20 -16.52
C LEU A 150 -1.49 -8.64 -15.96
N ALA A 151 -1.53 -7.85 -14.88
CA ALA A 151 -0.43 -7.02 -14.41
C ALA A 151 0.19 -6.16 -15.53
N ASP A 152 -0.67 -5.62 -16.40
CA ASP A 152 -0.29 -4.80 -17.55
C ASP A 152 -0.19 -3.32 -17.16
N TYR A 153 1.05 -2.89 -16.91
CA TYR A 153 1.40 -1.50 -16.64
C TYR A 153 2.74 -1.17 -17.28
N GLN A 154 2.99 0.12 -17.48
CA GLN A 154 4.26 0.62 -18.01
C GLN A 154 4.75 1.79 -17.17
N PHE A 155 6.06 1.96 -17.11
CA PHE A 155 6.65 3.17 -16.55
C PHE A 155 6.64 4.25 -17.63
N PRO A 156 6.12 5.46 -17.34
CA PRO A 156 6.12 6.53 -18.33
C PRO A 156 7.57 6.97 -18.63
N PRO A 157 7.83 7.54 -19.83
CA PRO A 157 9.14 8.08 -20.16
C PRO A 157 9.52 9.30 -19.30
N ALA A 158 8.52 10.00 -18.76
CA ALA A 158 8.67 11.08 -17.80
C ALA A 158 7.53 11.03 -16.77
N PRO A 159 7.82 11.18 -15.46
CA PRO A 159 9.14 11.39 -14.87
C PRO A 159 10.03 10.14 -14.94
N LEU A 160 11.36 10.33 -14.93
CA LEU A 160 12.30 9.22 -14.91
C LEU A 160 12.21 8.51 -13.55
N VAL A 161 11.75 7.26 -13.57
CA VAL A 161 11.79 6.35 -12.43
C VAL A 161 13.13 5.62 -12.45
N SER A 162 13.85 5.57 -11.33
CA SER A 162 15.15 4.91 -11.28
C SER A 162 15.04 3.39 -11.45
N GLU A 163 16.07 2.74 -11.98
CA GLU A 163 16.05 1.29 -12.21
C GLU A 163 15.85 0.48 -10.92
N ASP A 164 16.47 0.92 -9.81
CA ASP A 164 16.23 0.33 -8.49
C ASP A 164 14.76 0.42 -8.07
N ALA A 165 14.09 1.55 -8.36
CA ALA A 165 12.67 1.73 -8.04
C ALA A 165 11.78 0.86 -8.93
N LYS A 166 12.10 0.78 -10.23
CA LYS A 166 11.40 -0.11 -11.16
C LYS A 166 11.53 -1.56 -10.71
N ASN A 167 12.73 -1.99 -10.32
CA ASN A 167 12.97 -3.34 -9.82
C ASN A 167 12.21 -3.64 -8.52
N PHE A 168 12.14 -2.68 -7.60
CA PHE A 168 11.33 -2.79 -6.39
C PHE A 168 9.85 -2.97 -6.70
N ILE A 169 9.30 -2.10 -7.58
CA ILE A 169 7.89 -2.13 -7.98
C ILE A 169 7.55 -3.42 -8.73
N THR A 170 8.38 -3.86 -9.68
CA THR A 170 8.13 -5.09 -10.45
C THR A 170 8.17 -6.33 -9.57
N GLY A 171 9.04 -6.36 -8.55
CA GLY A 171 9.05 -7.41 -7.55
C GLY A 171 7.75 -7.51 -6.75
N LEU A 172 7.07 -6.39 -6.48
CA LEU A 172 5.80 -6.36 -5.74
C LEU A 172 4.57 -6.58 -6.64
N LEU A 173 4.58 -6.02 -7.85
CA LEU A 173 3.48 -6.12 -8.83
C LEU A 173 3.58 -7.39 -9.69
N SER A 174 3.96 -8.50 -9.08
CA SER A 174 3.92 -9.81 -9.72
C SER A 174 2.50 -10.39 -9.68
N ARG A 175 2.02 -10.84 -10.85
CA ARG A 175 0.65 -11.38 -11.03
C ARG A 175 0.35 -12.52 -10.06
N ARG A 176 1.26 -13.50 -9.97
CA ARG A 176 1.11 -14.62 -9.02
C ARG A 176 1.52 -14.16 -7.62
N PRO A 177 0.65 -14.32 -6.59
CA PRO A 177 1.00 -13.90 -5.22
C PRO A 177 2.29 -14.54 -4.69
N SER A 178 2.56 -15.80 -5.04
CA SER A 178 3.77 -16.53 -4.63
C SER A 178 5.07 -15.91 -5.13
N ASP A 179 5.02 -15.17 -6.24
CA ASP A 179 6.20 -14.60 -6.89
C ASP A 179 6.49 -13.19 -6.38
N ARG A 180 5.57 -12.60 -5.59
CA ARG A 180 5.75 -11.26 -5.02
C ARG A 180 6.89 -11.27 -4.02
N MET A 181 7.80 -10.31 -4.17
CA MET A 181 8.88 -10.02 -3.23
C MET A 181 8.32 -9.93 -1.82
N SER A 182 8.93 -10.62 -0.84
CA SER A 182 8.45 -10.60 0.54
C SER A 182 8.72 -9.24 1.21
N LEU A 183 8.00 -8.91 2.30
CA LEU A 183 8.29 -7.70 3.08
C LEU A 183 9.69 -7.73 3.71
N ALA A 184 10.23 -8.92 4.00
CA ALA A 184 11.59 -9.08 4.53
C ALA A 184 12.65 -8.73 3.49
N ASP A 185 12.40 -9.08 2.22
CA ASP A 185 13.28 -8.73 1.11
C ASP A 185 13.10 -7.27 0.70
N ALA A 186 11.86 -6.77 0.69
CA ALA A 186 11.55 -5.37 0.43
C ALA A 186 12.29 -4.44 1.41
N ALA A 187 12.34 -4.78 2.70
CA ALA A 187 13.08 -4.02 3.72
C ALA A 187 14.60 -3.96 3.46
N LYS A 188 15.15 -4.93 2.73
CA LYS A 188 16.58 -5.04 2.40
C LYS A 188 16.88 -4.61 0.96
N HIS A 189 15.87 -4.21 0.20
CA HIS A 189 16.04 -3.90 -1.20
C HIS A 189 16.93 -2.67 -1.38
N PRO A 190 17.86 -2.65 -2.36
CA PRO A 190 18.78 -1.52 -2.58
C PRO A 190 18.07 -0.16 -2.68
N TRP A 191 16.90 -0.12 -3.34
CA TRP A 191 16.07 1.09 -3.43
C TRP A 191 15.70 1.69 -2.07
N ILE A 192 15.41 0.84 -1.07
CA ILE A 192 15.09 1.25 0.30
C ILE A 192 16.37 1.61 1.05
N LEU A 193 17.39 0.76 1.03
CA LEU A 193 18.60 0.94 1.83
C LEU A 193 19.45 2.14 1.40
N ASN A 194 19.58 2.38 0.09
CA ASN A 194 20.46 3.42 -0.43
C ASN A 194 19.88 4.83 -0.29
N ARG A 195 18.60 4.96 0.10
CA ARG A 195 17.85 6.21 0.06
C ARG A 195 17.19 6.60 1.38
N GLN A 196 17.53 5.91 2.46
CA GLN A 196 17.22 6.37 3.81
C GLN A 196 17.97 7.69 4.06
N PRO A 197 17.29 8.77 4.48
CA PRO A 197 18.00 9.95 4.96
C PRO A 197 18.87 9.54 6.15
N LYS A 198 20.16 9.90 6.10
CA LYS A 198 21.09 9.73 7.22
C LYS A 198 20.66 10.58 8.42
#